data_AF-A0A835M5C3-F1
#
_entry.id   AF-A0A835M5C3-F1
#
_cell.length_a   1.000
_cell.length_b   1.000
_cell.length_c   1.000
_cell.angle_alpha   90.00
_cell.angle_beta   90.00
_cell.angle_gamma   90.00
#
_symmetry.space_group_name_H-M   'P 1'
#
loop_
_entity.id
_entity.type
_entity.pdbx_description
1 polymer ?
#
loop_
_entity_poly.entity_id
_entity_poly.type
_entity_poly.pdbx_seq_one_letter_code
_entity_poly.pdbx_strand_id
1 'polypeptide(L)'
;ANGDNDVTLKILYYGICLSDLHSIKNEWGNVAYPIIPRTYNGGYSDMVVVDEHFVINFLDNIPLDGAAPLLLCAGITVYSSMKYFGLSKLGMHLGVVGIGGLGHVVVKFAKAFGLKVTVINTSLCKKQKAIEHLGADDFLPALMMDIVGIIDTVYAVHPLMPLIGLLKNHGKFVMVGAPEKPLELSVFQLFMGRKLIAGSGISGIKETQEMINFAAKHNITANIEVIPINYVNTAMERLAKGDVRYQFVIDVANTLKYS
;
A
#
# COMPACT_ATOMS: atom_id res chain seq x y z
N ALA A 1 -14.62 -10.53 -29.12
CA ALA A 1 -13.72 -11.69 -29.34
C ALA A 1 -12.38 -11.29 -28.77
N ASN A 2 -11.77 -12.17 -27.97
CA ASN A 2 -10.44 -11.94 -27.40
C ASN A 2 -9.40 -11.89 -28.53
N GLY A 3 -8.38 -11.06 -28.38
CA GLY A 3 -7.16 -11.16 -29.18
C GLY A 3 -6.35 -12.41 -28.82
N ASP A 4 -5.34 -12.74 -29.63
CA ASP A 4 -4.53 -13.96 -29.47
C ASP A 4 -3.76 -14.02 -28.15
N ASN A 5 -3.47 -12.87 -27.54
CA ASN A 5 -2.74 -12.74 -26.27
C ASN A 5 -3.65 -12.36 -25.09
N ASP A 6 -4.97 -12.32 -25.29
CA ASP A 6 -5.92 -11.88 -24.27
C ASP A 6 -6.40 -13.05 -23.41
N VAL A 7 -6.37 -12.86 -22.10
CA VAL A 7 -6.87 -13.81 -21.10
C VAL A 7 -8.14 -13.26 -20.48
N THR A 8 -9.23 -14.05 -20.55
CA THR A 8 -10.46 -13.74 -19.81
C THR A 8 -10.40 -14.35 -18.41
N LEU A 9 -10.58 -13.51 -17.40
CA LEU A 9 -10.56 -13.90 -16.00
C LEU A 9 -11.92 -13.58 -15.36
N LYS A 10 -12.44 -14.54 -14.60
CA LYS A 10 -13.58 -14.30 -13.71
C LYS A 10 -13.07 -13.66 -12.42
N ILE A 11 -13.65 -12.53 -12.04
CA ILE A 11 -13.23 -11.80 -10.84
C ILE A 11 -13.86 -12.46 -9.60
N LEU A 12 -13.01 -12.96 -8.70
CA LEU A 12 -13.46 -13.52 -7.42
C LEU A 12 -13.54 -12.44 -6.34
N TYR A 13 -12.45 -11.69 -6.18
CA TYR A 13 -12.29 -10.66 -5.17
C TYR A 13 -11.72 -9.39 -5.77
N TYR A 14 -12.16 -8.23 -5.26
CA TYR A 14 -11.63 -6.94 -5.66
C TYR A 14 -11.33 -6.06 -4.44
N GLY A 15 -10.21 -5.34 -4.44
CA GLY A 15 -9.72 -4.61 -3.27
C GLY A 15 -9.99 -3.14 -3.42
N ILE A 16 -10.66 -2.54 -2.45
CA ILE A 16 -10.89 -1.10 -2.45
C ILE A 16 -9.61 -0.40 -2.00
N CYS A 17 -9.12 0.52 -2.83
CA CYS A 17 -7.98 1.38 -2.52
C CYS A 17 -8.41 2.85 -2.44
N LEU A 18 -7.63 3.67 -1.72
CA LEU A 18 -7.87 5.11 -1.67
C LEU A 18 -7.76 5.77 -3.06
N SER A 19 -6.96 5.19 -3.97
CA SER A 19 -6.90 5.61 -5.38
C SER A 19 -8.25 5.51 -6.10
N ASP A 20 -9.09 4.53 -5.73
CA ASP A 20 -10.43 4.38 -6.32
C ASP A 20 -11.31 5.56 -5.89
N LEU A 21 -11.21 5.97 -4.62
CA LEU A 21 -11.93 7.14 -4.09
C LEU A 21 -11.48 8.44 -4.78
N HIS A 22 -10.17 8.66 -4.90
CA HIS A 22 -9.60 9.83 -5.59
C HIS A 22 -10.03 9.90 -7.07
N SER A 23 -10.10 8.74 -7.74
CA SER A 23 -10.56 8.63 -9.14
C SER A 23 -12.05 8.94 -9.26
N ILE A 24 -12.91 8.37 -8.40
CA ILE A 24 -14.36 8.61 -8.44
C ILE A 24 -14.67 10.09 -8.17
N LYS A 25 -13.91 10.75 -7.31
CA LYS A 25 -14.08 12.17 -6.99
C LYS A 25 -13.41 13.13 -7.98
N ASN A 26 -12.70 12.61 -8.97
CA ASN A 26 -11.92 13.38 -9.94
C ASN A 26 -10.95 14.38 -9.28
N GLU A 27 -10.35 14.01 -8.15
CA GLU A 27 -9.43 14.89 -7.40
C GLU A 27 -8.14 15.18 -8.18
N TRP A 28 -7.80 14.35 -9.18
CA TRP A 28 -6.68 14.55 -10.10
C TRP A 28 -7.05 15.26 -11.42
N GLY A 29 -8.34 15.57 -11.64
CA GLY A 29 -8.81 16.31 -12.82
C GLY A 29 -8.77 15.58 -14.17
N ASN A 30 -8.39 14.30 -14.20
CA ASN A 30 -8.13 13.54 -15.43
C ASN A 30 -9.16 12.44 -15.72
N VAL A 31 -10.33 12.46 -15.07
CA VAL A 31 -11.31 11.36 -15.14
C VAL A 31 -12.46 11.70 -16.09
N ALA A 32 -12.73 10.79 -17.04
CA ALA A 32 -13.90 10.81 -17.90
C ALA A 32 -15.01 9.92 -17.33
N TYR A 33 -16.23 10.45 -17.20
CA TYR A 33 -17.40 9.73 -16.70
C TYR A 33 -18.25 9.17 -17.86
N PRO A 34 -18.88 7.98 -17.71
CA PRO A 34 -18.91 7.11 -16.52
C PRO A 34 -17.61 6.31 -16.33
N ILE A 35 -17.15 6.16 -15.08
CA ILE A 35 -15.95 5.40 -14.71
C ILE A 35 -16.29 4.19 -13.84
N ILE A 36 -15.73 3.03 -14.19
CA ILE A 36 -15.55 1.90 -13.28
C ILE A 36 -14.11 2.00 -12.74
N PRO A 37 -13.89 2.16 -11.42
CA PRO A 37 -12.57 2.45 -10.88
C PRO A 37 -11.48 1.43 -11.28
N ARG A 38 -10.24 1.94 -11.39
CA ARG A 38 -8.95 1.26 -11.66
C ARG A 38 -8.54 0.95 -13.12
N THR A 39 -9.14 1.66 -14.09
CA THR A 39 -8.71 1.88 -15.51
C THR A 39 -9.27 0.90 -16.57
N TYR A 40 -9.89 1.48 -17.62
CA TYR A 40 -10.59 0.88 -18.77
C TYR A 40 -11.40 -0.40 -18.44
N ASN A 41 -12.64 -0.21 -17.95
CA ASN A 41 -13.57 -1.26 -17.50
C ASN A 41 -13.01 -2.13 -16.35
N GLY A 42 -12.72 -1.48 -15.23
CA GLY A 42 -12.01 -2.06 -14.08
C GLY A 42 -12.74 -3.16 -13.30
N GLY A 43 -12.07 -3.67 -12.26
CA GLY A 43 -12.43 -4.92 -11.57
C GLY A 43 -13.67 -4.91 -10.65
N TYR A 44 -14.54 -3.90 -10.76
CA TYR A 44 -15.89 -3.93 -10.19
C TYR A 44 -16.89 -4.55 -11.19
N SER A 45 -16.45 -5.60 -11.90
CA SER A 45 -17.21 -6.34 -12.91
C SER A 45 -17.15 -7.84 -12.62
N ASP A 46 -17.97 -8.63 -13.31
CA ASP A 46 -17.95 -10.09 -13.22
C ASP A 46 -16.71 -10.70 -13.90
N MET A 47 -16.33 -10.14 -15.04
CA MET A 47 -15.22 -10.60 -15.86
C MET A 47 -14.33 -9.44 -16.28
N VAL A 48 -13.07 -9.76 -16.52
CA VAL A 48 -12.09 -8.84 -17.11
C VAL A 48 -11.31 -9.57 -18.19
N VAL A 49 -10.96 -8.83 -19.24
CA VAL A 49 -10.07 -9.30 -20.30
C VAL A 49 -8.77 -8.51 -20.17
N VAL A 50 -7.66 -9.21 -20.01
CA VAL A 50 -6.33 -8.61 -19.82
C VAL A 50 -5.33 -9.34 -20.71
N ASP A 51 -4.39 -8.61 -21.30
CA ASP A 51 -3.26 -9.19 -22.02
C ASP A 51 -2.41 -10.05 -21.05
N GLU A 52 -2.01 -11.24 -21.51
CA GLU A 52 -1.30 -12.24 -20.71
C GLU A 52 -0.04 -11.70 -20.02
N HIS A 53 0.64 -10.71 -20.59
CA HIS A 53 1.85 -10.13 -20.03
C HIS A 53 1.57 -9.39 -18.71
N PHE A 54 0.34 -8.91 -18.53
CA PHE A 54 -0.09 -8.18 -17.33
C PHE A 54 -0.78 -9.08 -16.30
N VAL A 55 -0.91 -10.38 -16.58
CA VAL A 55 -1.45 -11.36 -15.65
C VAL A 55 -0.35 -11.88 -14.73
N ILE A 56 -0.64 -11.92 -13.43
CA ILE A 56 0.27 -12.44 -12.42
C ILE A 56 -0.27 -13.77 -11.88
N ASN A 57 0.60 -14.76 -11.77
CA ASN A 57 0.22 -16.07 -11.28
C ASN A 57 0.23 -16.10 -9.75
N PHE A 58 -0.87 -16.56 -9.15
CA PHE A 58 -0.97 -16.78 -7.71
C PHE A 58 -0.64 -18.23 -7.37
N LEU A 59 0.13 -18.40 -6.30
CA LEU A 59 0.41 -19.74 -5.74
C LEU A 59 -0.76 -20.19 -4.87
N ASP A 60 -1.13 -21.48 -4.95
CA ASP A 60 -2.27 -22.06 -4.22
C ASP A 60 -2.16 -21.95 -2.68
N ASN A 61 -0.98 -21.62 -2.17
CA ASN A 61 -0.70 -21.56 -0.74
C ASN A 61 -1.04 -20.20 -0.09
N ILE A 62 -1.67 -19.26 -0.81
CA ILE A 62 -2.08 -17.97 -0.24
C ILE A 62 -3.59 -17.77 -0.39
N PRO A 63 -4.30 -17.37 0.69
CA PRO A 63 -5.71 -17.06 0.60
C PRO A 63 -5.98 -15.90 -0.37
N LEU A 64 -6.84 -16.16 -1.38
CA LEU A 64 -7.08 -15.25 -2.51
C LEU A 64 -7.72 -13.93 -2.09
N ASP A 65 -8.55 -13.95 -1.06
CA ASP A 65 -9.19 -12.76 -0.46
C ASP A 65 -8.15 -11.82 0.18
N GLY A 66 -7.18 -12.36 0.91
CA GLY A 66 -6.17 -11.61 1.65
C GLY A 66 -4.93 -11.22 0.84
N ALA A 67 -4.66 -11.91 -0.26
CA ALA A 67 -3.44 -11.72 -1.05
C ALA A 67 -3.66 -10.96 -2.35
N ALA A 68 -4.67 -11.34 -3.13
CA ALA A 68 -4.76 -10.88 -4.52
C ALA A 68 -5.05 -9.37 -4.65
N PRO A 69 -6.01 -8.78 -3.94
CA PRO A 69 -6.46 -7.46 -4.32
C PRO A 69 -5.53 -6.31 -3.89
N LEU A 70 -4.65 -6.60 -2.91
CA LEU A 70 -3.86 -5.61 -2.18
C LEU A 70 -2.37 -5.74 -2.41
N LEU A 71 -1.86 -6.96 -2.59
CA LEU A 71 -0.47 -7.16 -2.98
C LEU A 71 -0.20 -6.52 -4.35
N LEU A 72 -1.17 -6.57 -5.27
CA LEU A 72 -1.04 -6.01 -6.62
C LEU A 72 -1.00 -4.47 -6.67
N CYS A 73 -1.26 -3.77 -5.56
CA CYS A 73 -1.14 -2.31 -5.50
C CYS A 73 -0.31 -1.87 -4.29
N ALA A 74 -0.84 -2.00 -3.08
CA ALA A 74 -0.15 -1.58 -1.86
C ALA A 74 1.10 -2.43 -1.59
N GLY A 75 1.03 -3.74 -1.82
CA GLY A 75 2.17 -4.65 -1.60
C GLY A 75 3.34 -4.35 -2.52
N ILE A 76 3.11 -4.29 -3.84
CA ILE A 76 4.19 -4.02 -4.80
C ILE A 76 4.82 -2.64 -4.59
N THR A 77 4.02 -1.62 -4.28
CA THR A 77 4.52 -0.26 -4.02
C THR A 77 5.53 -0.25 -2.86
N VAL A 78 5.19 -0.97 -1.79
CA VAL A 78 6.05 -1.10 -0.61
C VAL A 78 7.25 -2.01 -0.88
N TYR A 79 7.04 -3.16 -1.51
CA TYR A 79 8.11 -4.11 -1.78
C TYR A 79 9.17 -3.53 -2.73
N SER A 80 8.72 -2.88 -3.81
CA SER A 80 9.60 -2.24 -4.79
C SER A 80 10.39 -1.09 -4.15
N SER A 81 9.74 -0.20 -3.38
CA SER A 81 10.45 0.84 -2.65
C SER A 81 11.50 0.28 -1.70
N MET A 82 11.17 -0.74 -0.91
CA MET A 82 12.13 -1.36 -0.01
C MET A 82 13.33 -1.97 -0.75
N LYS A 83 13.09 -2.68 -1.85
CA LYS A 83 14.12 -3.36 -2.64
C LYS A 83 15.00 -2.36 -3.40
N TYR A 84 14.38 -1.41 -4.12
CA TYR A 84 15.07 -0.41 -4.93
C TYR A 84 15.96 0.50 -4.10
N PHE A 85 15.48 0.96 -2.94
CA PHE A 85 16.28 1.79 -2.03
C PHE A 85 17.18 0.99 -1.10
N GLY A 86 17.26 -0.34 -1.24
CA GLY A 86 18.13 -1.19 -0.42
C GLY A 86 17.80 -1.15 1.08
N LEU A 87 16.53 -0.93 1.41
CA LEU A 87 15.97 -0.92 2.77
C LEU A 87 15.49 -2.31 3.21
N SER A 88 15.94 -3.37 2.53
CA SER A 88 15.59 -4.77 2.78
C SER A 88 16.71 -5.58 3.44
N LYS A 89 17.80 -4.95 3.89
CA LYS A 89 18.92 -5.67 4.53
C LYS A 89 18.62 -5.99 5.99
N LEU A 90 18.86 -7.24 6.39
CA LEU A 90 18.63 -7.73 7.74
C LEU A 90 19.26 -6.82 8.82
N GLY A 91 18.53 -6.55 9.89
CA GLY A 91 19.01 -5.75 11.03
C GLY A 91 19.01 -4.23 10.82
N MET A 92 18.53 -3.73 9.68
CA MET A 92 18.28 -2.29 9.52
C MET A 92 17.05 -1.83 10.30
N HIS A 93 17.05 -0.54 10.65
CA HIS A 93 15.95 0.12 11.34
C HIS A 93 15.12 0.94 10.34
N LEU A 94 13.87 0.55 10.14
CA LEU A 94 12.91 1.17 9.24
C LEU A 94 11.82 1.91 10.02
N GLY A 95 11.58 3.16 9.65
CA GLY A 95 10.45 3.95 10.13
C GLY A 95 9.26 3.85 9.16
N VAL A 96 8.05 3.75 9.69
CA VAL A 96 6.81 3.75 8.90
C VAL A 96 5.94 4.90 9.36
N VAL A 97 5.67 5.87 8.49
CA VAL A 97 4.79 7.00 8.81
C VAL A 97 3.37 6.66 8.37
N GLY A 98 2.45 6.65 9.34
CA GLY A 98 1.06 6.25 9.10
C GLY A 98 0.84 4.74 9.17
N ILE A 99 -0.35 4.34 9.63
CA ILE A 99 -0.71 2.92 9.86
C ILE A 99 -2.06 2.57 9.19
N GLY A 100 -2.21 2.98 7.92
CA GLY A 100 -3.38 2.69 7.10
C GLY A 100 -3.23 1.40 6.28
N GLY A 101 -3.84 1.37 5.10
CA GLY A 101 -3.72 0.27 4.12
C GLY A 101 -2.28 0.00 3.69
N LEU A 102 -1.50 1.02 3.30
CA LEU A 102 -0.10 0.81 2.96
C LEU A 102 0.76 0.57 4.21
N GLY A 103 0.58 1.38 5.26
CA GLY A 103 1.41 1.31 6.47
C GLY A 103 1.42 -0.07 7.15
N HIS A 104 0.28 -0.75 7.25
CA HIS A 104 0.26 -2.09 7.86
C HIS A 104 0.99 -3.14 7.00
N VAL A 105 0.94 -2.99 5.66
CA VAL A 105 1.66 -3.85 4.72
C VAL A 105 3.16 -3.61 4.82
N VAL A 106 3.61 -2.35 4.99
CA VAL A 106 5.03 -2.03 5.26
C VAL A 106 5.54 -2.75 6.50
N VAL A 107 4.81 -2.72 7.60
CA VAL A 107 5.23 -3.41 8.83
C VAL A 107 5.39 -4.90 8.56
N LYS A 108 4.43 -5.54 7.89
CA LYS A 108 4.49 -6.99 7.61
C LYS A 108 5.67 -7.37 6.72
N PHE A 109 5.90 -6.65 5.61
CA PHE A 109 7.07 -6.91 4.75
C PHE A 109 8.37 -6.66 5.50
N ALA A 110 8.46 -5.57 6.26
CA ALA A 110 9.66 -5.23 6.98
C ALA A 110 10.01 -6.26 8.08
N LYS A 111 9.01 -6.77 8.81
CA LYS A 111 9.22 -7.88 9.75
C LYS A 111 9.64 -9.17 9.04
N ALA A 112 9.09 -9.46 7.86
CA ALA A 112 9.50 -10.62 7.06
C ALA A 112 10.94 -10.51 6.55
N PHE A 113 11.45 -9.29 6.29
CA PHE A 113 12.86 -9.04 5.99
C PHE A 113 13.79 -9.08 7.21
N GLY A 114 13.26 -9.25 8.43
CA GLY A 114 14.04 -9.22 9.67
C GLY A 114 14.54 -7.83 10.05
N LEU A 115 13.76 -6.80 9.71
CA LEU A 115 14.05 -5.41 10.06
C LEU A 115 13.48 -5.07 11.42
N LYS A 116 14.11 -4.08 12.08
CA LYS A 116 13.50 -3.39 13.22
C LYS A 116 12.55 -2.33 12.69
N VAL A 117 11.28 -2.37 13.08
CA VAL A 117 10.23 -1.49 12.55
C VAL A 117 9.73 -0.55 13.63
N THR A 118 9.78 0.75 13.35
CA THR A 118 9.16 1.78 14.19
C THR A 118 8.01 2.44 13.46
N VAL A 119 6.84 2.42 14.08
CA VAL A 119 5.68 3.16 13.57
C VAL A 119 5.69 4.57 14.12
N ILE A 120 5.67 5.55 13.22
CA ILE A 120 5.60 6.98 13.50
C ILE A 120 4.17 7.44 13.22
N ASN A 121 3.48 7.88 14.27
CA ASN A 121 2.10 8.32 14.16
C ASN A 121 1.76 9.38 15.21
N THR A 122 0.97 10.37 14.81
CA THR A 122 0.46 11.41 15.70
C THR A 122 -0.59 10.87 16.67
N SER A 123 -1.34 9.84 16.27
CA SER A 123 -2.44 9.28 17.05
C SER A 123 -1.98 8.16 17.98
N LEU A 124 -1.86 8.45 19.28
CA LEU A 124 -1.50 7.46 20.32
C LEU A 124 -2.49 6.29 20.39
N CYS A 125 -3.77 6.50 20.05
CA CYS A 125 -4.80 5.44 20.02
C CYS A 125 -4.46 4.29 19.05
N LYS A 126 -3.54 4.51 18.11
CA LYS A 126 -3.09 3.49 17.15
C LYS A 126 -1.85 2.74 17.63
N LYS A 127 -1.30 3.05 18.82
CA LYS A 127 -0.14 2.39 19.41
C LYS A 127 -0.39 0.91 19.68
N GLN A 128 -1.49 0.60 20.36
CA GLN A 128 -1.86 -0.79 20.70
C GLN A 128 -1.95 -1.65 19.44
N LYS A 129 -2.57 -1.09 18.39
CA LYS A 129 -2.69 -1.71 17.08
C LYS A 129 -1.35 -1.94 16.38
N ALA A 130 -0.42 -0.99 16.48
CA ALA A 130 0.90 -1.12 15.88
C ALA A 130 1.72 -2.24 16.52
N ILE A 131 1.73 -2.29 17.86
CA ILE A 131 2.59 -3.20 18.61
C ILE A 131 1.98 -4.60 18.68
N GLU A 132 0.71 -4.72 19.10
CA GLU A 132 0.09 -6.03 19.36
C GLU A 132 -0.44 -6.71 18.09
N HIS A 133 -1.05 -5.96 17.18
CA HIS A 133 -1.70 -6.55 16.00
C HIS A 133 -0.78 -6.65 14.78
N LEU A 134 0.22 -5.77 14.65
CA LEU A 134 1.12 -5.74 13.50
C LEU A 134 2.56 -6.16 13.83
N GLY A 135 2.92 -6.26 15.11
CA GLY A 135 4.26 -6.69 15.53
C GLY A 135 5.35 -5.65 15.29
N ALA A 136 5.00 -4.35 15.32
CA ALA A 136 6.01 -3.29 15.30
C ALA A 136 6.85 -3.30 16.59
N ASP A 137 8.16 -3.12 16.47
CA ASP A 137 9.10 -3.17 17.60
C ASP A 137 8.99 -1.94 18.49
N ASP A 138 8.75 -0.78 17.88
CA ASP A 138 8.63 0.49 18.59
C ASP A 138 7.50 1.34 18.00
N PHE A 139 6.90 2.17 18.85
CA PHE A 139 5.93 3.19 18.45
C PHE A 139 6.37 4.53 19.02
N LEU A 140 6.71 5.47 18.14
CA LEU A 140 7.26 6.75 18.55
C LEU A 140 6.46 7.93 17.98
N PRO A 141 6.20 8.96 18.80
CA PRO A 141 5.67 10.21 18.27
C PRO A 141 6.72 10.99 17.46
N ALA A 142 8.01 11.07 17.86
CA ALA A 142 9.08 11.74 17.08
C ALA A 142 10.53 11.73 17.70
N LEU A 143 11.01 10.72 18.44
CA LEU A 143 12.17 10.93 19.35
C LEU A 143 13.43 10.04 19.20
N MET A 144 13.50 9.06 18.30
CA MET A 144 14.74 8.26 18.12
C MET A 144 15.50 8.60 16.85
N MET A 145 16.79 8.91 17.01
CA MET A 145 17.74 9.18 15.94
C MET A 145 18.55 7.92 15.63
N ASP A 146 17.93 6.90 15.05
CA ASP A 146 18.67 5.73 14.55
C ASP A 146 18.07 5.05 13.30
N ILE A 147 17.15 5.72 12.63
CA ILE A 147 16.40 5.14 11.50
C ILE A 147 17.20 5.30 10.20
N VAL A 148 17.42 4.18 9.50
CA VAL A 148 18.18 4.13 8.23
C VAL A 148 17.29 4.54 7.05
N GLY A 149 16.00 4.22 7.10
CA GLY A 149 15.05 4.67 6.10
C GLY A 149 13.65 4.83 6.67
N ILE A 150 12.89 5.74 6.08
CA ILE A 150 11.49 5.98 6.42
C ILE A 150 10.64 5.78 5.18
N ILE A 151 9.56 5.02 5.31
CA ILE A 151 8.51 4.90 4.29
C ILE A 151 7.30 5.69 4.77
N ASP A 152 6.95 6.71 4.01
CA ASP A 152 5.84 7.59 4.30
C ASP A 152 4.61 7.22 3.49
N THR A 153 3.57 6.77 4.22
CA THR A 153 2.31 6.28 3.66
C THR A 153 1.15 7.26 3.84
N VAL A 154 1.43 8.48 4.27
CA VAL A 154 0.40 9.47 4.59
C VAL A 154 -0.03 10.22 3.33
N TYR A 155 -1.33 10.18 3.03
CA TYR A 155 -1.95 10.92 1.91
C TYR A 155 -2.33 12.37 2.28
N ALA A 156 -2.28 12.73 3.56
CA ALA A 156 -2.53 14.09 4.01
C ALA A 156 -1.23 14.92 4.02
N VAL A 157 -1.38 16.23 3.87
CA VAL A 157 -0.28 17.19 4.05
C VAL A 157 0.21 17.11 5.49
N HIS A 158 1.50 16.88 5.68
CA HIS A 158 2.11 16.79 6.99
C HIS A 158 3.57 17.30 6.96
N PRO A 159 4.12 17.74 8.10
CA PRO A 159 5.45 18.34 8.14
C PRO A 159 6.55 17.28 7.97
N LEU A 160 7.40 17.47 6.95
CA LEU A 160 8.54 16.58 6.68
C LEU A 160 9.72 16.82 7.61
N MET A 161 9.90 18.06 8.09
CA MET A 161 11.03 18.48 8.92
C MET A 161 11.29 17.59 10.15
N PRO A 162 10.30 17.23 10.99
CA PRO A 162 10.53 16.34 12.12
C PRO A 162 10.90 14.92 11.68
N LEU A 163 10.36 14.44 10.56
CA LEU A 163 10.60 13.09 10.05
C LEU A 163 12.01 12.95 9.47
N ILE A 164 12.45 13.95 8.70
CA ILE A 164 13.82 14.01 8.17
C ILE A 164 14.82 14.08 9.32
N GLY A 165 14.48 14.75 10.43
CA GLY A 165 15.28 14.80 11.65
C GLY A 165 15.60 13.42 12.25
N LEU A 166 14.69 12.45 12.12
CA LEU A 166 14.85 11.09 12.65
C LEU A 166 15.81 10.20 11.85
N LEU A 167 16.06 10.57 10.59
CA LEU A 167 16.96 9.81 9.72
C LEU A 167 18.42 9.98 10.13
N LYS A 168 19.17 8.88 10.09
CA LYS A 168 20.63 8.87 10.13
C LYS A 168 21.24 9.66 8.97
N ASN A 169 22.54 9.94 9.09
CA ASN A 169 23.34 10.38 7.93
C ASN A 169 23.24 9.32 6.83
N HIS A 170 23.07 9.76 5.57
CA HIS A 170 22.76 8.90 4.43
C HIS A 170 21.42 8.15 4.50
N GLY A 171 20.53 8.56 5.42
CA GLY A 171 19.20 8.00 5.53
C GLY A 171 18.33 8.32 4.32
N LYS A 172 17.36 7.44 4.06
CA LYS A 172 16.48 7.52 2.89
C LYS A 172 15.03 7.74 3.32
N PHE A 173 14.43 8.81 2.86
CA PHE A 173 13.01 9.08 3.01
C PHE A 173 12.30 8.71 1.72
N VAL A 174 11.41 7.72 1.77
CA VAL A 174 10.67 7.24 0.60
C VAL A 174 9.21 7.58 0.76
N MET A 175 8.71 8.44 -0.11
CA MET A 175 7.31 8.83 -0.18
C MET A 175 6.56 7.85 -1.09
N VAL A 176 5.57 7.19 -0.51
CA VAL A 176 4.58 6.37 -1.25
C VAL A 176 3.17 6.92 -1.12
N GLY A 177 2.91 7.77 -0.11
CA GLY A 177 1.71 8.60 -0.02
C GLY A 177 1.72 9.72 -1.06
N ALA A 178 0.55 10.03 -1.60
CA ALA A 178 0.36 11.09 -2.59
C ALA A 178 -0.53 12.20 -2.02
N PRO A 179 0.04 13.24 -1.38
CA PRO A 179 -0.73 14.39 -0.92
C PRO A 179 -1.13 15.30 -2.08
N GLU A 180 -2.33 15.88 -1.99
CA GLU A 180 -2.88 16.79 -3.01
C GLU A 180 -2.13 18.11 -3.12
N LYS A 181 -1.47 18.55 -2.04
CA LYS A 181 -0.73 19.81 -1.99
C LYS A 181 0.77 19.55 -1.90
N PRO A 182 1.60 20.47 -2.47
CA PRO A 182 3.06 20.40 -2.31
C PRO A 182 3.46 20.40 -0.84
N LEU A 183 4.46 19.59 -0.50
CA LEU A 183 5.05 19.57 0.84
C LEU A 183 6.24 20.54 0.92
N GLU A 184 6.36 21.21 2.06
CA GLU A 184 7.52 22.06 2.33
C GLU A 184 8.75 21.24 2.69
N LEU A 185 9.87 21.55 2.05
CA LEU A 185 11.13 20.83 2.20
C LEU A 185 12.28 21.78 2.57
N SER A 186 12.94 21.49 3.70
CA SER A 186 14.15 22.19 4.10
C SER A 186 15.40 21.55 3.47
N VAL A 187 15.99 22.21 2.47
CA VAL A 187 17.22 21.77 1.80
C VAL A 187 18.40 21.68 2.77
N PHE A 188 18.41 22.53 3.81
CA PHE A 188 19.48 22.55 4.80
C PHE A 188 19.63 21.22 5.54
N GLN A 189 18.52 20.57 5.92
CA GLN A 189 18.57 19.26 6.58
C GLN A 189 19.05 18.13 5.66
N LEU A 190 18.79 18.25 4.35
CA LEU A 190 19.28 17.30 3.35
C LEU A 190 20.78 17.43 3.15
N PHE A 191 21.26 18.67 3.04
CA PHE A 191 22.68 18.98 2.86
C PHE A 191 23.51 18.53 4.07
N MET A 192 23.08 18.87 5.29
CA MET A 192 23.83 18.55 6.52
C MET A 192 23.98 17.04 6.77
N GLY A 193 22.97 16.24 6.43
CA GLY A 193 22.97 14.78 6.68
C GLY A 193 23.24 13.90 5.46
N ARG A 194 23.49 14.50 4.28
CA ARG A 194 23.50 13.83 2.96
C ARG A 194 22.33 12.83 2.83
N LYS A 195 21.12 13.30 3.15
CA LYS A 195 19.89 12.50 3.16
C LYS A 195 19.25 12.50 1.77
N LEU A 196 18.52 11.43 1.45
CA LEU A 196 17.83 11.26 0.17
C LEU A 196 16.33 11.26 0.38
N ILE A 197 15.60 12.03 -0.44
CA ILE A 197 14.14 11.95 -0.54
C ILE A 197 13.80 11.44 -1.93
N ALA A 198 12.93 10.44 -2.01
CA ALA A 198 12.46 9.90 -3.28
C ALA A 198 11.00 9.48 -3.20
N GLY A 199 10.32 9.51 -4.35
CA GLY A 199 8.99 8.93 -4.50
C GLY A 199 9.08 7.51 -5.07
N SER A 200 8.10 6.67 -4.76
CA SER A 200 7.95 5.34 -5.37
C SER A 200 6.48 4.98 -5.50
N GLY A 201 6.13 4.30 -6.59
CA GLY A 201 4.77 3.87 -6.90
C GLY A 201 4.74 2.38 -7.26
N ILE A 202 3.71 1.99 -8.02
CA ILE A 202 3.62 0.65 -8.62
C ILE A 202 4.86 0.35 -9.46
N SER A 203 5.23 -0.94 -9.54
CA SER A 203 6.40 -1.42 -10.27
C SER A 203 6.01 -2.39 -11.37
N GLY A 204 7.00 -2.84 -12.15
CA GLY A 204 6.82 -3.77 -13.25
C GLY A 204 6.34 -5.15 -12.81
N ILE A 205 5.68 -5.86 -13.73
CA ILE A 205 5.09 -7.20 -13.58
C ILE A 205 6.09 -8.20 -12.97
N LYS A 206 7.36 -8.16 -13.39
CA LYS A 206 8.39 -9.07 -12.87
C LYS A 206 8.61 -8.90 -11.36
N GLU A 207 8.69 -7.66 -10.86
CA GLU A 207 8.81 -7.41 -9.43
C GLU A 207 7.55 -7.81 -8.68
N THR A 208 6.38 -7.65 -9.30
CA THR A 208 5.09 -8.09 -8.73
C THR A 208 5.05 -9.60 -8.52
N GLN A 209 5.52 -10.40 -9.49
CA GLN A 209 5.59 -11.85 -9.35
C GLN A 209 6.59 -12.26 -8.25
N GLU A 210 7.75 -11.61 -8.18
CA GLU A 210 8.74 -11.86 -7.12
C GLU A 210 8.18 -11.55 -5.73
N MET A 211 7.44 -10.44 -5.62
CA MET A 211 6.79 -10.01 -4.38
C MET A 211 5.71 -11.00 -3.93
N ILE A 212 4.89 -11.51 -4.85
CA ILE A 212 3.87 -12.54 -4.53
C ILE A 212 4.54 -13.84 -4.07
N ASN A 213 5.60 -14.26 -4.74
CA ASN A 213 6.36 -15.45 -4.32
C ASN A 213 6.97 -15.27 -2.92
N PHE A 214 7.48 -14.07 -2.61
CA PHE A 214 7.99 -13.73 -1.28
C PHE A 214 6.87 -13.73 -0.23
N ALA A 215 5.73 -13.11 -0.54
CA ALA A 215 4.56 -13.09 0.33
C ALA A 215 4.06 -14.51 0.64
N ALA A 216 4.05 -15.40 -0.36
CA ALA A 216 3.70 -16.80 -0.20
C ALA A 216 4.64 -17.53 0.76
N LYS A 217 5.95 -17.34 0.59
CA LYS A 217 6.97 -18.01 1.40
C LYS A 217 6.93 -17.58 2.87
N HIS A 218 6.56 -16.34 3.12
CA HIS A 218 6.53 -15.74 4.46
C HIS A 218 5.12 -15.64 5.05
N ASN A 219 4.10 -16.24 4.40
CA ASN A 219 2.69 -16.18 4.80
C ASN A 219 2.19 -14.75 5.08
N ILE A 220 2.61 -13.81 4.23
CA ILE A 220 2.20 -12.40 4.35
C ILE A 220 0.84 -12.22 3.71
N THR A 221 -0.16 -11.94 4.53
CA THR A 221 -1.53 -11.59 4.11
C THR A 221 -1.89 -10.18 4.56
N ALA A 222 -2.82 -9.51 3.88
CA ALA A 222 -3.38 -8.25 4.38
C ALA A 222 -4.47 -8.52 5.42
N ASN A 223 -4.68 -7.57 6.35
CA ASN A 223 -5.84 -7.62 7.24
C ASN A 223 -7.04 -7.00 6.53
N ILE A 224 -7.98 -7.84 6.13
CA ILE A 224 -9.10 -7.47 5.28
C ILE A 224 -10.44 -7.50 6.01
N GLU A 225 -11.37 -6.68 5.54
CA GLU A 225 -12.80 -6.73 5.83
C GLU A 225 -13.50 -7.06 4.52
N VAL A 226 -14.02 -8.30 4.41
CA VAL A 226 -14.75 -8.74 3.21
C VAL A 226 -16.15 -8.16 3.24
N ILE A 227 -16.56 -7.50 2.16
CA ILE A 227 -17.84 -6.82 2.02
C ILE A 227 -18.57 -7.26 0.74
N PRO A 228 -19.91 -7.22 0.73
CA PRO A 228 -20.69 -7.42 -0.48
C PRO A 228 -20.66 -6.17 -1.37
N ILE A 229 -20.87 -6.35 -2.68
CA ILE A 229 -20.90 -5.26 -3.66
C ILE A 229 -21.94 -4.17 -3.31
N ASN A 230 -23.09 -4.56 -2.73
CA ASN A 230 -24.15 -3.62 -2.33
C ASN A 230 -23.72 -2.67 -1.20
N TYR A 231 -22.66 -2.99 -0.46
CA TYR A 231 -22.13 -2.18 0.63
C TYR A 231 -21.00 -1.24 0.18
N VAL A 232 -20.64 -1.24 -1.11
CA VAL A 232 -19.49 -0.49 -1.64
C VAL A 232 -19.55 1.01 -1.32
N ASN A 233 -20.71 1.65 -1.44
CA ASN A 233 -20.85 3.08 -1.18
C ASN A 233 -20.58 3.41 0.30
N THR A 234 -21.13 2.62 1.21
CA THR A 234 -20.89 2.78 2.65
C THR A 234 -19.43 2.49 3.01
N ALA A 235 -18.80 1.50 2.35
CA ALA A 235 -17.38 1.21 2.52
C ALA A 235 -16.50 2.37 2.05
N MET A 236 -16.85 3.05 0.95
CA MET A 236 -16.14 4.25 0.47
C MET A 236 -16.22 5.41 1.47
N GLU A 237 -17.39 5.64 2.08
CA GLU A 237 -17.54 6.65 3.14
C GLU A 237 -16.72 6.31 4.40
N ARG A 238 -16.71 5.05 4.81
CA ARG A 238 -15.88 4.57 5.93
C ARG A 238 -14.39 4.71 5.62
N LEU A 239 -13.99 4.39 4.39
CA LEU A 239 -12.61 4.54 3.91
C LEU A 239 -12.18 6.02 3.96
N ALA A 240 -13.03 6.94 3.51
CA ALA A 240 -12.77 8.38 3.58
C ALA A 240 -12.59 8.89 5.03
N LYS A 241 -13.31 8.27 5.99
CA LYS A 241 -13.17 8.55 7.44
C LYS A 241 -11.99 7.83 8.10
N GLY A 242 -11.28 6.94 7.37
CA GLY A 242 -10.22 6.10 7.91
C GLY A 242 -10.70 5.02 8.88
N ASP A 243 -11.99 4.66 8.85
CA ASP A 243 -12.60 3.65 9.71
C ASP A 243 -12.60 2.26 9.04
N VAL A 244 -11.39 1.71 8.90
CA VAL A 244 -11.16 0.40 8.30
C VAL A 244 -10.04 -0.34 9.05
N ARG A 245 -10.14 -1.68 9.15
CA ARG A 245 -9.17 -2.53 9.87
C ARG A 245 -8.68 -3.68 8.98
N TYR A 246 -7.81 -3.48 8.01
CA TYR A 246 -7.17 -2.24 7.54
C TYR A 246 -7.49 -1.94 6.08
N GLN A 247 -8.26 -2.83 5.44
CA GLN A 247 -8.64 -2.67 4.05
C GLN A 247 -9.95 -3.40 3.73
N PHE A 248 -10.71 -2.91 2.75
CA PHE A 248 -11.92 -3.56 2.26
C PHE A 248 -11.63 -4.42 1.04
N VAL A 249 -12.23 -5.60 1.01
CA VAL A 249 -12.23 -6.51 -0.15
C VAL A 249 -13.67 -6.83 -0.50
N ILE A 250 -14.05 -6.60 -1.74
CA ILE A 250 -15.35 -6.95 -2.29
C ILE A 250 -15.32 -8.41 -2.71
N ASP A 251 -16.26 -9.19 -2.20
CA ASP A 251 -16.54 -10.53 -2.71
C ASP A 251 -17.42 -10.42 -3.95
N VAL A 252 -16.80 -10.35 -5.13
CA VAL A 252 -17.49 -10.13 -6.39
C VAL A 252 -18.23 -11.39 -6.83
N ALA A 253 -17.56 -12.55 -6.76
CA ALA A 253 -18.12 -13.80 -7.26
C ALA A 253 -19.41 -14.23 -6.56
N ASN A 254 -19.55 -13.96 -5.26
CA ASN A 254 -20.73 -14.39 -4.51
C ASN A 254 -21.83 -13.32 -4.45
N THR A 255 -21.50 -12.04 -4.66
CA THR A 255 -22.42 -10.93 -4.36
C THR A 255 -22.88 -10.15 -5.58
N LEU A 256 -22.17 -10.24 -6.70
CA LEU A 256 -22.63 -9.71 -7.98
C LEU A 256 -23.64 -10.70 -8.59
N LYS A 257 -24.92 -10.55 -8.26
CA LYS A 257 -26.00 -11.35 -8.85
C LYS A 257 -26.41 -10.76 -10.19
N TYR A 258 -26.44 -11.61 -11.22
CA TYR A 258 -27.13 -11.29 -12.47
C TYR A 258 -28.62 -11.09 -12.18
N SER A 259 -29.14 -9.90 -12.44
CA SER A 259 -30.58 -9.66 -12.63
C SER A 259 -30.90 -9.73 -14.10
#